data_AF-A0A645IX39-F1
#
_entry.id   AF-A0A645IX39-F1
#
_cell.length_a   1.000
_cell.length_b   1.000
_cell.length_c   1.000
_cell.angle_alpha   90.00
_cell.angle_beta   90.00
_cell.angle_gamma   90.00
#
_symmetry.space_group_name_H-M   'P 1'
#
loop_
_entity.id
_entity.type
_entity.pdbx_description
1 polymer ?
#
loop_
_entity_poly.entity_id
_entity_poly.type
_entity_poly.pdbx_seq_one_letter_code
_entity_poly.pdbx_strand_id
1 'polypeptide(L)'
;MAMSSDNMLPGLALRAGASDAAQTAGITATGTIDAELLIRANPDIILLEDFQGSGQAPFAELLANTAVQDVPAIANQNVHLIAMTEASSLAGINLPVGYRKIAELIAQ
;
A
#
# COMPACT_ATOMS: atom_id res chain seq x y z
N MET A 1 4.20 -7.19 -4.54
CA MET A 1 2.96 -7.36 -5.32
C MET A 1 2.06 -6.18 -5.03
N ALA A 2 1.33 -5.68 -6.03
CA ALA A 2 0.18 -4.81 -5.77
C ALA A 2 -1.02 -5.69 -5.41
N MET A 3 -1.74 -5.30 -4.35
CA MET A 3 -2.94 -6.00 -3.90
C MET A 3 -4.18 -5.39 -4.54
N SER A 4 -5.13 -6.21 -4.99
CA SER A 4 -6.46 -5.72 -5.38
C SER A 4 -7.32 -5.34 -4.17
N SER A 5 -8.39 -4.59 -4.42
CA SER A 5 -9.40 -4.19 -3.41
C SER A 5 -10.08 -5.35 -2.67
N ASP A 6 -9.98 -6.59 -3.18
CA ASP A 6 -10.46 -7.81 -2.52
C ASP A 6 -9.61 -8.22 -1.31
N ASN A 7 -8.39 -7.68 -1.18
CA ASN A 7 -7.51 -7.97 -0.05
C ASN A 7 -7.86 -7.08 1.15
N MET A 8 -7.54 -7.59 2.36
CA MET A 8 -7.85 -6.89 3.61
C MET A 8 -7.25 -5.48 3.67
N LEU A 9 -5.96 -5.32 3.40
CA LEU A 9 -5.26 -4.03 3.53
C LEU A 9 -5.86 -2.93 2.62
N PRO A 10 -6.00 -3.13 1.30
CA PRO A 10 -6.72 -2.19 0.43
C PRO A 10 -8.18 -1.96 0.86
N GLY A 11 -8.89 -3.01 1.28
CA GLY A 11 -10.27 -2.90 1.75
C GLY A 11 -10.41 -2.06 3.03
N LEU A 12 -9.40 -2.02 3.89
CA LEU A 12 -9.36 -1.13 5.06
C LEU A 12 -9.10 0.32 4.62
N ALA A 13 -8.17 0.54 3.69
CA ALA A 13 -7.88 1.87 3.16
C ALA A 13 -9.11 2.50 2.49
N LEU A 14 -9.83 1.74 1.68
CA LEU A 14 -11.09 2.17 1.07
C LEU A 14 -12.14 2.54 2.12
N ARG A 15 -12.31 1.73 3.18
CA ARG A 15 -13.24 2.03 4.28
C ARG A 15 -12.85 3.27 5.07
N ALA A 16 -11.56 3.56 5.15
CA ALA A 16 -11.03 4.76 5.76
C ALA A 16 -11.16 6.02 4.88
N GLY A 17 -11.66 5.87 3.64
CA GLY A 17 -11.95 6.98 2.73
C GLY A 17 -10.91 7.20 1.64
N ALA A 18 -9.92 6.31 1.50
CA ALA A 18 -8.97 6.39 0.38
C ALA A 18 -9.63 6.02 -0.95
N SER A 19 -9.03 6.50 -2.04
CA SER A 19 -9.30 6.03 -3.40
C SER A 19 -8.30 4.95 -3.81
N ASP A 20 -8.74 3.96 -4.58
CA ASP A 20 -7.86 2.89 -5.07
C ASP A 20 -7.10 3.34 -6.33
N ALA A 21 -5.86 3.77 -6.13
CA ALA A 21 -4.93 4.12 -7.21
C ALA A 21 -4.61 2.92 -8.11
N ALA A 22 -4.58 1.69 -7.56
CA ALA A 22 -4.30 0.49 -8.32
C ALA A 22 -5.46 0.16 -9.27
N GLN A 23 -6.70 0.29 -8.80
CA GLN A 23 -7.88 0.14 -9.65
C GLN A 23 -7.88 1.15 -10.80
N THR A 24 -7.52 2.41 -10.52
CA THR A 24 -7.42 3.48 -11.52
C THR A 24 -6.35 3.18 -12.58
N ALA A 25 -5.26 2.50 -12.20
CA ALA A 25 -4.22 2.03 -13.12
C ALA A 25 -4.58 0.77 -13.92
N GLY A 26 -5.75 0.18 -13.68
CA GLY A 26 -6.18 -1.08 -14.31
C GLY A 26 -5.68 -2.35 -13.62
N ILE A 27 -5.13 -2.24 -12.41
CA ILE A 27 -4.76 -3.39 -11.57
C ILE A 27 -6.04 -3.93 -10.95
N THR A 28 -6.56 -5.01 -11.51
CA THR A 28 -7.85 -5.63 -11.12
C THR A 28 -7.68 -6.90 -10.31
N ALA A 29 -6.47 -7.43 -10.21
CA ALA A 29 -6.12 -8.61 -9.42
C ALA A 29 -4.75 -8.43 -8.76
N THR A 30 -4.55 -9.09 -7.62
CA THR A 30 -3.24 -9.12 -6.97
C THR A 30 -2.19 -9.65 -7.94
N GLY A 31 -1.10 -8.91 -8.10
CA GLY A 31 -0.08 -9.25 -9.09
C GLY A 31 1.26 -8.59 -8.82
N THR A 32 2.23 -8.91 -9.68
CA THR A 32 3.51 -8.19 -9.70
C THR A 32 3.29 -6.72 -9.99
N ILE A 33 4.04 -5.87 -9.29
CA ILE A 33 4.07 -4.43 -9.57
C ILE A 33 5.47 -4.09 -10.07
N ASP A 34 5.52 -3.29 -11.13
CA ASP A 34 6.73 -2.73 -11.68
C ASP A 34 6.67 -1.19 -11.62
N ALA A 35 7.75 -0.55 -12.07
CA ALA A 35 7.85 0.91 -12.06
C ALA A 35 6.79 1.56 -12.96
N GLU A 36 6.46 0.97 -14.11
CA GLU A 36 5.50 1.55 -15.04
C GLU A 36 4.08 1.57 -14.45
N LEU A 37 3.65 0.46 -13.86
CA LEU A 37 2.36 0.38 -13.18
C LEU A 37 2.29 1.30 -11.97
N LEU A 38 3.37 1.43 -11.20
CA LEU A 38 3.42 2.34 -10.07
C LEU A 38 3.31 3.80 -10.50
N ILE A 39 4.03 4.20 -11.55
CA ILE A 39 3.95 5.55 -12.13
C ILE A 39 2.54 5.82 -12.66
N ARG A 40 1.94 4.85 -13.35
CA ARG A 40 0.57 4.96 -13.88
C ARG A 40 -0.48 5.09 -12.77
N ALA A 41 -0.31 4.35 -11.67
CA ALA A 41 -1.18 4.46 -10.50
C ALA A 41 -1.05 5.81 -9.80
N ASN A 42 0.13 6.42 -9.85
CA ASN A 42 0.42 7.74 -9.29
C ASN A 42 -0.18 7.95 -7.87
N PRO A 43 0.08 7.04 -6.91
CA PRO A 43 -0.52 7.13 -5.58
C PRO A 43 0.04 8.30 -4.76
N ASP A 44 -0.81 8.87 -3.91
CA ASP A 44 -0.42 9.84 -2.87
C ASP A 44 0.16 9.17 -1.61
N ILE A 45 -0.28 7.94 -1.34
CA ILE A 45 0.14 7.12 -0.19
C ILE A 45 0.38 5.69 -0.67
N ILE A 46 1.50 5.09 -0.26
CA ILE A 46 1.78 3.66 -0.47
C ILE A 46 1.71 2.93 0.87
N LEU A 47 0.85 1.92 0.94
CA LEU A 47 0.79 1.00 2.07
C LEU A 47 1.54 -0.28 1.71
N LEU A 48 2.62 -0.57 2.43
CA LEU A 48 3.41 -1.79 2.30
C LEU A 48 3.02 -2.75 3.41
N GLU A 49 2.57 -3.95 3.04
CA GLU A 49 2.40 -5.02 4.02
C GLU A 49 3.77 -5.57 4.43
N ASP A 50 4.06 -5.56 5.73
CA ASP A 50 5.29 -6.12 6.27
C ASP A 50 5.21 -7.64 6.33
N PHE A 51 5.77 -8.30 5.32
CA PHE A 51 5.79 -9.75 5.22
C PHE A 51 6.81 -10.36 6.19
N GLN A 52 6.32 -10.83 7.33
CA GLN A 52 7.11 -11.52 8.36
C GLN A 52 8.31 -10.71 8.90
N GLY A 53 8.19 -9.38 8.99
CA GLY A 53 9.26 -8.52 9.50
C GLY A 53 10.35 -8.20 8.47
N SER A 54 10.11 -8.48 7.19
CA SER A 54 11.02 -8.14 6.10
C SER A 54 11.07 -6.63 5.83
N GLY A 55 10.12 -5.87 6.37
CA GLY A 55 10.03 -4.43 6.23
C GLY A 55 9.97 -4.00 4.76
N GLN A 56 10.70 -2.95 4.42
CA GLN A 56 10.74 -2.41 3.05
C GLN A 56 11.77 -3.09 2.15
N ALA A 57 12.61 -3.99 2.68
CA ALA A 57 13.72 -4.58 1.93
C ALA A 57 13.28 -5.22 0.59
N PRO A 58 12.14 -5.95 0.51
CA PRO A 58 11.67 -6.52 -0.76
C PRO A 58 11.26 -5.48 -1.82
N PHE A 59 11.00 -4.24 -1.40
CA PHE A 59 10.55 -3.15 -2.26
C PHE A 59 11.63 -2.11 -2.53
N ALA A 60 12.79 -2.23 -1.85
CA ALA A 60 13.87 -1.25 -1.93
C ALA A 60 14.37 -1.04 -3.38
N GLU A 61 14.46 -2.10 -4.18
CA GLU A 61 14.87 -2.01 -5.58
C GLU A 61 13.87 -1.20 -6.42
N LEU A 62 12.57 -1.43 -6.24
CA LEU A 62 11.52 -0.68 -6.93
C LEU A 62 11.51 0.79 -6.48
N LEU A 63 11.62 1.03 -5.17
CA LEU A 63 11.61 2.38 -4.58
C LEU A 63 12.89 3.17 -4.86
N ALA A 64 14.01 2.51 -5.16
CA ALA A 64 15.26 3.15 -5.56
C ALA A 64 15.29 3.51 -7.06
N ASN A 65 14.32 3.05 -7.85
CA ASN A 65 14.26 3.36 -9.27
C ASN A 65 14.01 4.86 -9.48
N THR A 66 14.83 5.51 -10.29
CA THR A 66 14.71 6.94 -10.59
C THR A 66 13.36 7.28 -11.25
N ALA A 67 12.80 6.36 -12.04
CA ALA A 67 11.54 6.58 -12.74
C ALA A 67 10.34 6.76 -11.81
N VAL A 68 10.39 6.20 -10.59
CA VAL A 68 9.28 6.28 -9.62
C VAL A 68 9.47 7.41 -8.60
N GLN A 69 10.58 8.14 -8.63
CA GLN A 69 10.84 9.21 -7.65
C GLN A 69 9.84 10.37 -7.76
N ASP A 70 9.26 10.57 -8.95
CA ASP A 70 8.25 11.60 -9.19
C ASP A 70 6.85 11.19 -8.72
N VAL A 71 6.65 9.93 -8.30
CA VAL A 71 5.38 9.46 -7.74
C VAL A 71 5.13 10.18 -6.41
N PRO A 72 3.98 10.84 -6.19
CA PRO A 72 3.71 11.65 -5.01
C PRO A 72 4.00 10.95 -3.68
N ALA A 73 3.62 9.68 -3.56
CA ALA A 73 3.90 8.90 -2.36
C ALA A 73 5.40 8.74 -2.06
N ILE A 74 6.24 8.61 -3.08
CA ILE A 74 7.69 8.44 -2.92
C ILE A 74 8.34 9.81 -2.70
N ALA A 75 7.99 10.80 -3.52
CA ALA A 75 8.49 12.16 -3.42
C ALA A 75 8.23 12.78 -2.03
N ASN A 76 7.04 12.53 -1.47
CA ASN A 76 6.64 13.05 -0.16
C ASN A 76 7.01 12.11 1.01
N GLN A 77 7.68 10.99 0.74
CA GLN A 77 8.01 9.97 1.75
C GLN A 77 6.79 9.37 2.47
N ASN A 78 5.62 9.33 1.81
CA ASN A 78 4.37 8.75 2.27
C ASN A 78 4.29 7.24 1.96
N VAL A 79 5.33 6.51 2.35
CA VAL A 79 5.42 5.05 2.21
C VAL A 79 5.39 4.43 3.59
N HIS A 80 4.29 3.75 3.94
CA HIS A 80 4.04 3.25 5.29
C HIS A 80 4.02 1.73 5.34
N LEU A 81 4.78 1.16 6.27
CA LEU A 81 4.73 -0.26 6.59
C LEU A 81 3.58 -0.55 7.56
N ILE A 82 2.77 -1.54 7.20
CA ILE A 82 1.67 -2.05 8.01
C ILE A 82 1.92 -3.52 8.29
N ALA A 83 1.90 -3.90 9.57
CA ALA A 83 2.16 -5.28 9.97
C ALA A 83 1.03 -6.21 9.50
N MET A 84 1.39 -7.42 9.05
CA MET A 84 0.40 -8.44 8.68
C MET A 84 -0.57 -8.77 9.83
N THR A 85 -0.07 -8.72 11.08
CA THR A 85 -0.85 -8.94 12.30
C THR A 85 -1.83 -7.81 12.62
N GLU A 86 -1.84 -6.72 11.83
CA GLU A 86 -2.70 -5.55 12.03
C GLU A 86 -3.68 -5.35 10.87
N ALA A 87 -3.27 -5.63 9.62
CA ALA A 87 -4.08 -5.31 8.43
C ALA A 87 -4.18 -6.43 7.39
N SER A 88 -3.77 -7.66 7.72
CA SER A 88 -3.89 -8.84 6.85
C SER A 88 -4.97 -9.81 7.35
N SER A 89 -5.10 -10.97 6.68
CA SER A 89 -5.94 -12.08 7.16
C SER A 89 -5.53 -12.57 8.55
N LEU A 90 -4.26 -12.36 8.93
CA LEU A 90 -3.70 -12.69 10.24
C LEU A 90 -4.08 -11.70 11.35
N ALA A 91 -4.73 -10.58 11.03
CA ALA A 91 -5.02 -9.53 12.00
C ALA A 91 -6.01 -9.99 13.09
N GLY A 92 -7.01 -10.81 12.74
CA GLY A 92 -8.01 -11.29 13.69
C GLY A 92 -8.60 -10.17 14.55
N ILE A 93 -8.41 -10.25 15.87
CA ILE A 93 -8.91 -9.24 16.83
C ILE A 93 -8.18 -7.90 16.76
N ASN A 94 -7.01 -7.83 16.11
CA ASN A 94 -6.22 -6.60 15.95
C ASN A 94 -6.63 -5.78 14.73
N LEU A 95 -7.58 -6.26 13.92
CA LEU A 95 -8.07 -5.55 12.74
C LEU A 95 -8.53 -4.10 13.03
N PRO A 96 -9.20 -3.79 14.17
CA PRO A 96 -9.53 -2.41 14.52
C PRO A 96 -8.30 -1.52 14.78
N VAL A 97 -7.18 -2.09 15.23
CA VAL A 97 -5.91 -1.37 15.43
C VAL A 97 -5.32 -1.00 14.09
N GLY A 98 -5.22 -1.96 13.17
CA GLY A 98 -4.75 -1.70 11.81
C GLY A 98 -5.63 -0.71 11.06
N TYR A 99 -6.96 -0.82 11.17
CA TYR A 99 -7.89 0.14 10.58
C TYR A 99 -7.64 1.56 11.09
N ARG A 100 -7.50 1.75 12.41
CA ARG A 100 -7.27 3.08 12.99
C ARG A 100 -5.97 3.69 12.47
N LYS A 101 -4.90 2.92 12.43
CA LYS A 101 -3.61 3.34 11.88
C LYS A 101 -3.73 3.78 10.43
N ILE A 102 -4.41 2.99 9.60
CA ILE A 102 -4.64 3.33 8.18
C ILE A 102 -5.49 4.60 8.06
N ALA A 103 -6.54 4.75 8.86
CA ALA A 103 -7.38 5.93 8.86
C ALA A 103 -6.64 7.21 9.28
N GLU A 104 -5.74 7.11 10.27
CA GLU A 104 -4.87 8.22 10.68
C GLU A 104 -3.88 8.62 9.58
N LEU A 105 -3.42 7.67 8.76
CA LEU A 105 -2.55 7.97 7.61
C LEU A 105 -3.31 8.65 6.47
N ILE A 106 -4.57 8.26 6.22
CA ILE A 106 -5.39 8.81 5.13
C ILE A 106 -5.95 10.21 5.48
N ALA A 107 -6.14 10.49 6.76
CA ALA A 107 -6.69 11.77 7.22
C ALA A 107 -5.66 12.92 7.28
N GLN A 108 -4.38 12.65 6.98
CA GLN A 108 -3.30 13.64 6.91
C GLN A 108 -3.29 14.36 5.55
#